data_AF-A0A0B3AQJ1-F1
#
_entry.id   AF-A0A0B3AQJ1-F1
#
_cell.length_a   1.000
_cell.length_b   1.000
_cell.length_c   1.000
_cell.angle_alpha   90.00
_cell.angle_beta   90.00
_cell.angle_gamma   90.00
#
_symmetry.space_group_name_H-M   'P 1'
#
loop_
_entity.id
_entity.type
_entity.pdbx_description
1 polymer ?
#
loop_
_entity_poly.entity_id
_entity_poly.type
_entity_poly.pdbx_seq_one_letter_code
_entity_poly.pdbx_strand_id
1 'polypeptide(L)'
;MNPDNKGIKEERKNLIDLVLGAYLSIRHPIAYVSMPITSGKILYDVLEKKGVRNIEELIKQDPNSLYNDIIKPNVEMGIMAADNLDTKLPPIAPSVFEAKKFRWSQEDYMSLWLKVIEERAEEMHMTDGWEYSNGGVQEFVRAMQMQFLFAHVPNASPEFYQRMRKITVFDLNKKELRLNDGFNKIKESILDLNKRGFPNNSLRESVRDLYNINGFFISHGTSASEWHMHMKYHLDFARLDKEMEEIINLKN
;
A
#
# COMPACT_ATOMS: atom_id res chain seq x y z
N MET A 1 -13.60 -9.52 28.28
CA MET A 1 -13.43 -8.26 27.51
C MET A 1 -14.23 -7.18 28.24
N ASN A 2 -13.61 -6.04 28.55
CA ASN A 2 -14.27 -4.93 29.24
C ASN A 2 -15.42 -4.39 28.36
N PRO A 3 -16.67 -4.32 28.82
CA PRO A 3 -17.81 -3.80 28.03
C PRO A 3 -17.56 -2.43 27.40
N ASP A 4 -16.73 -1.59 28.03
CA ASP A 4 -16.31 -0.28 27.49
C ASP A 4 -15.57 -0.38 26.14
N ASN A 5 -14.85 -1.48 25.88
CA ASN A 5 -14.12 -1.67 24.63
C ASN A 5 -15.04 -2.03 23.45
N LYS A 6 -16.26 -2.53 23.71
CA LYS A 6 -17.19 -2.91 22.64
C LYS A 6 -17.86 -1.66 22.03
N GLY A 7 -18.29 -0.73 22.88
CA GLY A 7 -18.89 0.54 22.44
C GLY A 7 -17.93 1.37 21.59
N ILE A 8 -16.68 1.51 22.03
CA ILE A 8 -15.64 2.28 21.31
C ILE A 8 -15.30 1.67 19.94
N LYS A 9 -15.32 0.34 19.81
CA LYS A 9 -15.09 -0.33 18.53
C LYS A 9 -16.25 -0.09 17.55
N GLU A 10 -17.50 -0.20 18.03
CA GLU A 10 -18.67 0.03 17.19
C GLU A 10 -18.77 1.50 16.73
N GLU A 11 -18.49 2.44 17.63
CA GLU A 11 -18.46 3.87 17.30
C GLU A 11 -17.41 4.18 16.22
N ARG A 12 -16.19 3.67 16.36
CA ARG A 12 -15.14 3.83 15.34
C ARG A 12 -15.53 3.23 14.00
N LYS A 13 -16.13 2.04 14.01
CA LYS A 13 -16.63 1.41 12.78
C LYS A 13 -17.68 2.29 12.10
N ASN A 14 -18.66 2.81 12.86
CA ASN A 14 -19.68 3.70 12.32
C ASN A 14 -19.08 4.99 11.72
N LEU A 15 -18.03 5.55 12.34
CA LEU A 15 -17.31 6.70 11.80
C LEU A 15 -16.56 6.36 10.51
N ILE A 16 -15.90 5.21 10.44
CA ILE A 16 -15.23 4.73 9.22
C ILE A 16 -16.27 4.55 8.10
N ASP A 17 -17.39 3.90 8.39
CA ASP A 17 -18.46 3.66 7.41
C ASP A 17 -19.10 4.99 6.93
N LEU A 18 -19.23 5.99 7.82
CA LEU A 18 -19.68 7.34 7.44
C LEU A 18 -18.70 8.03 6.50
N VAL A 19 -17.41 8.02 6.81
CA VAL A 19 -16.36 8.63 5.96
C VAL A 19 -16.25 7.89 4.63
N LEU A 20 -16.31 6.56 4.65
CA LEU A 20 -16.37 5.75 3.44
C LEU A 20 -17.58 6.14 2.60
N GLY A 21 -18.77 6.25 3.20
CA GLY A 21 -19.98 6.71 2.51
C GLY A 21 -19.82 8.06 1.81
N ALA A 22 -19.05 8.98 2.40
CA ALA A 22 -18.73 10.26 1.77
C ALA A 22 -17.85 10.08 0.53
N TYR A 23 -16.79 9.27 0.58
CA TYR A 23 -15.99 8.94 -0.61
C TYR A 23 -16.82 8.17 -1.66
N LEU A 24 -17.71 7.29 -1.21
CA LEU A 24 -18.65 6.58 -2.07
C LEU A 24 -19.78 7.46 -2.61
N SER A 25 -19.88 8.73 -2.23
CA SER A 25 -20.79 9.66 -2.90
C SER A 25 -20.20 10.25 -4.18
N ILE A 26 -18.87 10.15 -4.36
CA ILE A 26 -18.17 10.57 -5.58
C ILE A 26 -18.60 9.65 -6.71
N ARG A 27 -19.34 10.18 -7.70
CA ARG A 27 -19.92 9.36 -8.79
C ARG A 27 -18.89 8.90 -9.82
N HIS A 28 -17.77 9.60 -9.91
CA HIS A 28 -16.70 9.29 -10.85
C HIS A 28 -15.67 8.35 -10.22
N PRO A 29 -15.00 7.51 -11.03
CA PRO A 29 -13.80 6.82 -10.60
C PRO A 29 -12.72 7.81 -10.16
N ILE A 30 -11.78 7.36 -9.34
CA ILE A 30 -10.72 8.20 -8.80
C ILE A 30 -9.33 7.71 -9.22
N ALA A 31 -8.37 8.62 -9.20
CA ALA A 31 -6.95 8.30 -9.15
C ALA A 31 -6.51 8.35 -7.68
N TYR A 32 -6.17 7.21 -7.10
CA TYR A 32 -5.68 7.13 -5.74
C TYR A 32 -4.17 7.35 -5.71
N VAL A 33 -3.69 8.29 -4.90
CA VAL A 33 -2.25 8.59 -4.79
C VAL A 33 -1.70 7.92 -3.53
N SER A 34 -0.92 6.86 -3.69
CA SER A 34 -0.30 6.13 -2.58
C SER A 34 0.98 6.84 -2.15
N MET A 35 1.10 7.12 -0.85
CA MET A 35 2.21 7.89 -0.31
C MET A 35 2.58 7.49 1.11
N PRO A 36 3.88 7.54 1.47
CA PRO A 36 4.28 7.43 2.85
C PRO A 36 3.69 8.56 3.69
N ILE A 37 3.40 8.27 4.97
CA ILE A 37 2.99 9.29 5.95
C ILE A 37 3.88 9.19 7.19
N THR A 38 3.75 8.10 7.95
CA THR A 38 4.53 7.85 9.17
C THR A 38 5.72 6.92 8.97
N SER A 39 5.85 6.33 7.78
CA SER A 39 6.92 5.43 7.35
C SER A 39 7.51 5.91 6.03
N GLY A 40 8.18 5.05 5.28
CA GLY A 40 8.82 5.42 4.02
C GLY A 40 10.29 5.78 4.18
N LYS A 41 10.92 6.14 3.06
CA LYS A 41 12.37 6.36 2.99
C LYS A 41 12.84 7.46 3.97
N ILE A 42 12.07 8.55 4.08
CA ILE A 42 12.37 9.68 4.98
C ILE A 42 12.52 9.22 6.43
N LEU A 43 11.67 8.31 6.91
CA LEU A 43 11.76 7.78 8.29
C LEU A 43 13.16 7.21 8.53
N TYR A 44 13.60 6.28 7.68
CA TYR A 44 14.87 5.57 7.88
C TYR A 44 16.07 6.51 7.75
N ASP A 45 16.02 7.47 6.83
CA ASP A 45 17.07 8.48 6.65
C ASP A 45 17.17 9.40 7.87
N VAL A 46 16.03 9.78 8.48
CA VAL A 46 16.01 10.56 9.72
C VAL A 46 16.54 9.74 10.91
N LEU A 47 16.13 8.48 11.06
CA LEU A 47 16.60 7.61 12.14
C LEU A 47 18.13 7.44 12.09
N GLU A 48 18.67 7.15 10.91
CA GLU A 48 20.11 7.00 10.69
C GLU A 48 20.88 8.29 11.00
N LYS A 49 20.39 9.43 10.49
CA LYS A 49 21.00 10.76 10.75
C LYS A 49 21.01 11.12 12.24
N LYS A 50 19.99 10.71 13.00
CA LYS A 50 19.86 10.98 14.43
C LYS A 50 20.56 9.92 15.30
N GLY A 51 21.06 8.84 14.69
CA GLY A 51 21.77 7.76 15.40
C GLY A 51 20.86 6.85 16.23
N VAL A 52 19.58 6.75 15.87
CA VAL A 52 18.56 5.95 16.58
C VAL A 52 18.02 4.82 15.67
N ARG A 53 17.35 3.84 16.25
CA ARG A 53 16.89 2.63 15.54
C ARG A 53 15.38 2.51 15.37
N ASN A 54 14.61 3.28 16.11
CA ASN A 54 13.16 3.23 16.07
C ASN A 54 12.53 4.60 16.42
N ILE A 55 11.21 4.70 16.19
CA ILE A 55 10.45 5.93 16.41
C ILE A 55 10.42 6.30 17.89
N GLU A 56 10.40 5.33 18.80
CA GLU A 56 10.37 5.55 20.24
C GLU A 56 11.64 6.26 20.74
N GLU A 57 12.80 5.79 20.29
CA GLU A 57 14.10 6.44 20.54
C GLU A 57 14.15 7.84 19.93
N LEU A 58 13.64 8.01 18.70
CA LEU A 58 13.57 9.32 18.04
C LEU A 58 12.73 10.31 18.85
N ILE A 59 11.52 9.93 19.27
CA ILE A 59 10.62 10.79 20.06
C ILE A 59 11.25 11.11 21.41
N LYS A 60 11.93 10.15 22.05
CA LYS A 60 12.62 10.39 23.32
C LYS A 60 13.74 11.43 23.20
N GLN A 61 14.47 11.40 22.09
CA GLN A 61 15.56 12.35 21.81
C GLN A 61 15.05 13.71 21.34
N ASP A 62 14.04 13.72 20.47
CA ASP A 62 13.47 14.90 19.83
C ASP A 62 11.96 14.67 19.58
N PRO A 63 11.10 15.08 20.54
CA PRO A 63 9.66 14.80 20.48
C PRO A 63 8.95 15.35 19.25
N ASN A 64 9.53 16.37 18.61
CA ASN A 64 8.93 17.02 17.43
C ASN A 64 9.44 16.42 16.11
N SER A 65 10.52 15.63 16.13
CA SER A 65 11.16 15.11 14.91
C SER A 65 10.23 14.20 14.12
N LEU A 66 9.40 13.38 14.78
CA LEU A 66 8.43 12.54 14.07
C LEU A 66 7.48 13.37 13.19
N TYR A 67 6.99 14.50 13.70
CA TYR A 67 6.10 15.34 12.92
C TYR A 67 6.86 16.20 11.91
N ASN A 68 7.86 16.94 12.36
CA ASN A 68 8.54 17.95 11.55
C ASN A 68 9.46 17.36 10.48
N ASP A 69 10.17 16.28 10.81
CA ASP A 69 11.21 15.72 9.95
C ASP A 69 10.70 14.56 9.09
N ILE A 70 9.55 13.95 9.44
CA ILE A 70 9.01 12.76 8.77
C ILE A 70 7.60 12.98 8.24
N ILE A 71 6.61 13.18 9.12
CA ILE A 71 5.20 13.24 8.70
C ILE A 71 4.94 14.44 7.79
N LYS A 72 5.32 15.64 8.22
CA LYS A 72 5.09 16.87 7.48
C LYS A 72 5.70 16.83 6.07
N PRO A 73 6.99 16.52 5.86
CA PRO A 73 7.56 16.47 4.51
C PRO A 73 6.91 15.38 3.65
N ASN A 74 6.62 14.20 4.21
CA ASN A 74 5.88 13.15 3.50
C ASN A 74 4.49 13.64 3.01
N VAL A 75 3.74 14.29 3.90
CA VAL A 75 2.41 14.84 3.59
C VAL A 75 2.51 15.93 2.52
N GLU A 76 3.44 16.87 2.65
CA GLU A 76 3.64 17.96 1.68
C GLU A 76 4.04 17.43 0.30
N MET A 77 4.97 16.47 0.23
CA MET A 77 5.35 15.81 -1.02
C MET A 77 4.17 15.04 -1.64
N GLY A 78 3.39 14.35 -0.82
CA GLY A 78 2.23 13.61 -1.26
C GLY A 78 1.11 14.50 -1.84
N ILE A 79 0.80 15.61 -1.16
CA ILE A 79 -0.14 16.62 -1.66
C ILE A 79 0.37 17.21 -2.97
N MET A 80 1.65 17.59 -3.04
CA MET A 80 2.24 18.12 -4.26
C MET A 80 2.20 17.12 -5.41
N ALA A 81 2.42 15.84 -5.15
CA ALA A 81 2.31 14.80 -6.17
C ALA A 81 0.87 14.66 -6.68
N ALA A 82 -0.12 14.73 -5.80
CA ALA A 82 -1.54 14.66 -6.18
C ALA A 82 -1.99 15.91 -6.96
N ASP A 83 -1.59 17.10 -6.53
CA ASP A 83 -1.93 18.37 -7.18
C ASP A 83 -1.33 18.50 -8.59
N ASN A 84 -0.14 17.93 -8.80
CA ASN A 84 0.54 17.94 -10.10
C ASN A 84 0.27 16.69 -10.94
N LEU A 85 -0.62 15.80 -10.49
CA LEU A 85 -0.89 14.56 -11.19
C LEU A 85 -1.64 14.84 -12.50
N ASP A 86 -0.98 14.56 -13.62
CA ASP A 86 -1.59 14.69 -14.96
C ASP A 86 -2.49 13.47 -15.25
N THR A 87 -3.71 13.47 -14.70
CA THR A 87 -4.73 12.44 -14.94
C THR A 87 -6.07 13.08 -15.26
N LYS A 88 -6.95 12.32 -15.92
CA LYS A 88 -8.35 12.73 -16.16
C LYS A 88 -9.26 12.41 -14.98
N LEU A 89 -8.79 11.61 -14.03
CA LEU A 89 -9.56 11.22 -12.85
C LEU A 89 -9.29 12.19 -11.70
N PRO A 90 -10.28 12.47 -10.84
CA PRO A 90 -10.05 13.25 -9.63
C PRO A 90 -9.03 12.53 -8.72
N PRO A 91 -7.90 13.19 -8.37
CA PRO A 91 -6.91 12.60 -7.47
C PRO A 91 -7.41 12.62 -6.02
N ILE A 92 -7.13 11.54 -5.28
CA ILE A 92 -7.34 11.45 -3.84
C ILE A 92 -5.99 11.20 -3.17
N ALA A 93 -5.60 12.14 -2.29
CA ALA A 93 -4.41 12.06 -1.46
C ALA A 93 -4.80 11.69 -0.01
N PRO A 94 -4.49 10.47 0.46
CA PRO A 94 -4.83 10.02 1.81
C PRO A 94 -4.20 10.85 2.93
N SER A 95 -3.06 11.49 2.63
CA SER A 95 -2.30 12.31 3.56
C SER A 95 -3.05 13.55 4.07
N VAL A 96 -4.04 14.03 3.31
CA VAL A 96 -4.89 15.17 3.69
C VAL A 96 -5.84 14.81 4.84
N PHE A 97 -6.13 13.52 5.04
CA PHE A 97 -7.05 13.07 6.07
C PHE A 97 -6.39 13.00 7.45
N GLU A 98 -6.88 13.83 8.38
CA GLU A 98 -6.34 13.96 9.73
C GLU A 98 -6.90 12.91 10.71
N ALA A 99 -6.57 11.63 10.47
CA ALA A 99 -7.05 10.49 11.26
C ALA A 99 -6.86 10.62 12.78
N LYS A 100 -5.79 11.31 13.21
CA LYS A 100 -5.51 11.57 14.63
C LYS A 100 -6.60 12.38 15.33
N LYS A 101 -7.28 13.29 14.62
CA LYS A 101 -8.41 14.08 15.20
C LYS A 101 -9.58 13.17 15.61
N PHE A 102 -9.68 11.99 15.00
CA PHE A 102 -10.73 11.00 15.26
C PHE A 102 -10.25 9.81 16.11
N ARG A 103 -9.00 9.85 16.63
CA ARG A 103 -8.38 8.75 17.40
C ARG A 103 -8.35 7.41 16.66
N TRP A 104 -8.24 7.47 15.33
CA TRP A 104 -8.14 6.26 14.52
C TRP A 104 -6.78 5.60 14.71
N SER A 105 -6.79 4.28 14.81
CA SER A 105 -5.59 3.46 14.73
C SER A 105 -5.09 3.37 13.29
N GLN A 106 -3.88 2.83 13.10
CA GLN A 106 -3.39 2.52 11.76
C GLN A 106 -4.29 1.49 11.05
N GLU A 107 -4.85 0.52 11.79
CA GLU A 107 -5.79 -0.46 11.24
C GLU A 107 -7.07 0.20 10.75
N ASP A 108 -7.64 1.14 11.52
CA ASP A 108 -8.82 1.92 11.12
C ASP A 108 -8.54 2.74 9.85
N TYR A 109 -7.38 3.40 9.80
CA TYR A 109 -6.91 4.17 8.65
C TYR A 109 -6.79 3.29 7.39
N MET A 110 -6.04 2.19 7.48
CA MET A 110 -5.87 1.27 6.35
C MET A 110 -7.21 0.64 5.93
N SER A 111 -8.09 0.34 6.88
CA SER A 111 -9.42 -0.22 6.58
C SER A 111 -10.27 0.72 5.72
N LEU A 112 -10.23 2.03 5.99
CA LEU A 112 -10.91 3.01 5.14
C LEU A 112 -10.30 3.01 3.74
N TRP A 113 -8.98 3.17 3.64
CA TRP A 113 -8.34 3.45 2.36
C TRP A 113 -8.27 2.25 1.43
N LEU A 114 -8.06 1.05 1.97
CA LEU A 114 -8.16 -0.16 1.17
C LEU A 114 -9.57 -0.32 0.57
N LYS A 115 -10.63 0.02 1.32
CA LYS A 115 -12.00 0.03 0.78
C LYS A 115 -12.21 1.13 -0.27
N VAL A 116 -11.64 2.32 -0.08
CA VAL A 116 -11.70 3.39 -1.10
C VAL A 116 -11.02 2.95 -2.39
N ILE A 117 -9.85 2.32 -2.31
CA ILE A 117 -9.16 1.74 -3.47
C ILE A 117 -10.04 0.67 -4.11
N GLU A 118 -10.51 -0.29 -3.30
CA GLU A 118 -11.33 -1.40 -3.76
C GLU A 118 -12.57 -0.93 -4.48
N GLU A 119 -13.30 0.05 -3.95
CA GLU A 119 -14.61 0.46 -4.47
C GLU A 119 -14.56 1.57 -5.52
N ARG A 120 -13.52 2.43 -5.51
CA ARG A 120 -13.51 3.67 -6.31
C ARG A 120 -12.30 3.87 -7.20
N ALA A 121 -11.13 3.32 -6.86
CA ALA A 121 -9.94 3.55 -7.66
C ALA A 121 -10.03 2.80 -9.00
N GLU A 122 -9.74 3.53 -10.08
CA GLU A 122 -9.41 2.95 -11.39
C GLU A 122 -7.91 3.08 -11.68
N GLU A 123 -7.29 4.13 -11.16
CA GLU A 123 -5.85 4.33 -11.21
C GLU A 123 -5.28 4.41 -9.79
N MET A 124 -4.11 3.84 -9.60
CA MET A 124 -3.26 4.07 -8.44
C MET A 124 -1.93 4.66 -8.89
N HIS A 125 -1.48 5.70 -8.21
CA HIS A 125 -0.23 6.38 -8.50
C HIS A 125 0.67 6.31 -7.27
N MET A 126 1.77 5.59 -7.40
CA MET A 126 2.71 5.33 -6.33
C MET A 126 3.77 6.44 -6.29
N THR A 127 3.80 7.21 -5.21
CA THR A 127 4.82 8.25 -5.01
C THR A 127 6.19 7.66 -4.70
N ASP A 128 7.26 8.43 -4.94
CA ASP A 128 8.62 7.96 -4.68
C ASP A 128 8.84 7.51 -3.23
N GLY A 129 9.50 6.38 -3.04
CA GLY A 129 9.77 5.80 -1.73
C GLY A 129 8.58 5.05 -1.12
N TRP A 130 7.50 4.81 -1.87
CA TRP A 130 6.38 3.97 -1.43
C TRP A 130 6.83 2.57 -1.00
N GLU A 131 7.87 2.02 -1.64
CA GLU A 131 8.41 0.68 -1.38
C GLU A 131 9.08 0.55 0.01
N TYR A 132 9.33 1.68 0.67
CA TYR A 132 9.78 1.76 2.06
C TYR A 132 8.62 1.97 3.05
N SER A 133 7.40 2.21 2.56
CA SER A 133 6.24 2.50 3.40
C SER A 133 5.41 1.26 3.63
N ASN A 134 5.15 0.92 4.90
CA ASN A 134 4.25 -0.19 5.22
C ASN A 134 2.86 -0.01 4.58
N GLY A 135 2.31 1.21 4.64
CA GLY A 135 1.01 1.53 4.03
C GLY A 135 1.07 1.46 2.50
N GLY A 136 2.05 2.12 1.88
CA GLY A 136 2.19 2.13 0.43
C GLY A 136 2.40 0.73 -0.17
N VAL A 137 3.20 -0.11 0.49
CA VAL A 137 3.39 -1.50 0.08
C VAL A 137 2.10 -2.31 0.24
N GLN A 138 1.35 -2.16 1.34
CA GLN A 138 0.06 -2.83 1.52
C GLN A 138 -0.98 -2.43 0.46
N GLU A 139 -1.02 -1.14 0.09
CA GLU A 139 -1.89 -0.63 -0.96
C GLU A 139 -1.50 -1.20 -2.34
N PHE A 140 -0.20 -1.27 -2.64
CA PHE A 140 0.28 -1.93 -3.86
C PHE A 140 -0.11 -3.41 -3.91
N VAL A 141 0.12 -4.16 -2.82
CA VAL A 141 -0.27 -5.57 -2.72
C VAL A 141 -1.78 -5.71 -2.93
N ARG A 142 -2.59 -4.85 -2.32
CA ARG A 142 -4.04 -4.87 -2.50
C ARG A 142 -4.42 -4.66 -3.97
N ALA A 143 -3.80 -3.71 -4.66
CA ALA A 143 -4.04 -3.48 -6.08
C ALA A 143 -3.73 -4.73 -6.93
N MET A 144 -2.61 -5.41 -6.64
CA MET A 144 -2.27 -6.67 -7.29
C MET A 144 -3.32 -7.76 -6.98
N GLN A 145 -3.75 -7.89 -5.72
CA GLN A 145 -4.82 -8.81 -5.34
C GLN A 145 -6.12 -8.51 -6.09
N MET A 146 -6.46 -7.25 -6.33
CA MET A 146 -7.63 -6.85 -7.12
C MET A 146 -7.48 -7.24 -8.59
N GLN A 147 -6.33 -6.95 -9.22
CA GLN A 147 -6.05 -7.31 -10.61
C GLN A 147 -6.19 -8.82 -10.85
N PHE A 148 -5.77 -9.64 -9.87
CA PHE A 148 -5.79 -11.09 -9.96
C PHE A 148 -6.98 -11.76 -9.26
N LEU A 149 -7.97 -11.00 -8.75
CA LEU A 149 -9.14 -11.48 -8.00
C LEU A 149 -8.86 -12.30 -6.72
N PHE A 150 -7.77 -11.99 -6.02
CA PHE A 150 -7.55 -12.47 -4.65
C PHE A 150 -8.25 -11.62 -3.60
N ALA A 151 -8.70 -10.41 -3.95
CA ALA A 151 -9.50 -9.56 -3.08
C ALA A 151 -10.96 -10.03 -3.11
N HIS A 152 -11.44 -10.61 -2.00
CA HIS A 152 -12.83 -11.00 -1.84
C HIS A 152 -13.66 -9.83 -1.31
N VAL A 153 -14.67 -9.41 -2.06
CA VAL A 153 -15.66 -8.42 -1.61
C VAL A 153 -17.02 -9.12 -1.50
N PRO A 154 -17.54 -9.30 -0.28
CA PRO A 154 -18.83 -9.95 -0.08
C PRO A 154 -19.94 -9.25 -0.87
N ASN A 155 -20.78 -10.02 -1.56
CA ASN A 155 -21.93 -9.53 -2.35
C ASN A 155 -21.56 -8.62 -3.53
N ALA A 156 -20.29 -8.57 -3.97
CA ALA A 156 -19.90 -7.82 -5.15
C ALA A 156 -20.52 -8.41 -6.43
N SER A 157 -20.98 -7.54 -7.32
CA SER A 157 -21.52 -7.94 -8.62
C SER A 157 -20.41 -8.36 -9.60
N PRO A 158 -20.71 -9.11 -10.67
CA PRO A 158 -19.73 -9.42 -11.72
C PRO A 158 -19.07 -8.17 -12.31
N GLU A 159 -19.83 -7.08 -12.50
CA GLU A 159 -19.32 -5.80 -13.01
C GLU A 159 -18.32 -5.17 -12.05
N PHE A 160 -18.55 -5.31 -10.75
CA PHE A 160 -17.63 -4.84 -9.73
C PHE A 160 -16.27 -5.55 -9.84
N TYR A 161 -16.27 -6.88 -9.96
CA TYR A 161 -15.04 -7.65 -10.17
C TYR A 161 -14.36 -7.33 -11.49
N GLN A 162 -15.12 -7.09 -12.56
CA GLN A 162 -14.55 -6.64 -13.84
C GLN A 162 -13.84 -5.28 -13.72
N ARG A 163 -14.37 -4.35 -12.92
CA ARG A 163 -13.68 -3.08 -12.63
C ARG A 163 -12.43 -3.31 -11.81
N MET A 164 -12.49 -4.10 -10.72
CA MET A 164 -11.32 -4.39 -9.88
C MET A 164 -10.15 -4.94 -10.70
N ARG A 165 -10.42 -5.84 -11.66
CA ARG A 165 -9.39 -6.38 -12.57
C ARG A 165 -8.70 -5.33 -13.44
N LYS A 166 -9.39 -4.21 -13.69
CA LYS A 166 -8.91 -3.14 -14.58
C LYS A 166 -8.16 -2.04 -13.84
N ILE A 167 -8.04 -2.11 -12.51
CA ILE A 167 -7.24 -1.14 -11.77
C ILE A 167 -5.83 -1.14 -12.36
N THR A 168 -5.29 0.04 -12.64
CA THR A 168 -3.93 0.17 -13.17
C THR A 168 -3.07 0.92 -12.16
N VAL A 169 -1.86 0.41 -11.92
CA VAL A 169 -0.92 1.01 -10.97
C VAL A 169 0.20 1.66 -11.77
N PHE A 170 0.56 2.89 -11.42
CA PHE A 170 1.60 3.68 -12.06
C PHE A 170 2.59 4.22 -11.04
N ASP A 171 3.81 4.53 -11.48
CA ASP A 171 4.65 5.52 -10.80
C ASP A 171 4.23 6.95 -11.19
N LEU A 172 4.85 7.97 -10.57
CA LEU A 172 4.56 9.37 -10.88
C LEU A 172 4.93 9.80 -12.31
N ASN A 173 5.75 9.01 -13.01
CA ASN A 173 6.08 9.24 -14.42
C ASN A 173 5.11 8.52 -15.37
N LYS A 174 3.99 8.01 -14.85
CA LYS A 174 2.98 7.24 -15.57
C LYS A 174 3.50 5.93 -16.16
N LYS A 175 4.63 5.43 -15.68
CA LYS A 175 5.05 4.07 -16.03
C LYS A 175 4.19 3.09 -15.24
N GLU A 176 3.51 2.20 -15.95
CA GLU A 176 2.75 1.12 -15.32
C GLU A 176 3.67 0.26 -14.45
N LEU A 177 3.30 0.09 -13.17
CA LEU A 177 3.97 -0.78 -12.22
C LEU A 177 3.23 -2.12 -12.17
N ARG A 178 3.97 -3.19 -12.40
CA ARG A 178 3.44 -4.56 -12.32
C ARG A 178 3.96 -5.28 -11.10
N LEU A 179 3.43 -6.49 -10.90
CA LEU A 179 3.83 -7.36 -9.79
C LEU A 179 5.36 -7.50 -9.69
N ASN A 180 6.07 -7.72 -10.81
CA ASN A 180 7.54 -7.80 -10.79
C ASN A 180 8.21 -6.46 -10.48
N ASP A 181 7.73 -5.34 -11.02
CA ASP A 181 8.30 -4.02 -10.74
C ASP A 181 8.17 -3.69 -9.25
N GLY A 182 6.97 -3.91 -8.68
CA GLY A 182 6.72 -3.69 -7.26
C GLY A 182 7.51 -4.65 -6.38
N PHE A 183 7.55 -5.94 -6.70
CA PHE A 183 8.38 -6.90 -5.97
C PHE A 183 9.85 -6.48 -5.95
N ASN A 184 10.42 -6.13 -7.10
CA ASN A 184 11.83 -5.73 -7.19
C ASN A 184 12.11 -4.48 -6.35
N LYS A 185 11.24 -3.48 -6.39
CA LYS A 185 11.36 -2.27 -5.55
C LYS A 185 11.29 -2.60 -4.05
N ILE A 186 10.34 -3.44 -3.63
CA ILE A 186 10.22 -3.86 -2.22
C ILE A 186 11.42 -4.72 -1.80
N LYS A 187 11.92 -5.58 -2.68
CA LYS A 187 13.13 -6.37 -2.45
C LYS A 187 14.35 -5.47 -2.23
N GLU A 188 14.54 -4.47 -3.09
CA GLU A 188 15.62 -3.49 -2.98
C GLU A 188 15.52 -2.72 -1.65
N SER A 189 14.33 -2.31 -1.24
CA SER A 189 14.14 -1.62 0.05
C SER A 189 14.42 -2.54 1.25
N ILE A 190 14.01 -3.82 1.22
CA ILE A 190 14.36 -4.79 2.28
C ILE A 190 15.87 -4.97 2.39
N LEU A 191 16.58 -5.12 1.25
CA LEU A 191 18.04 -5.28 1.24
C LEU A 191 18.75 -4.03 1.77
N ASP A 192 18.29 -2.84 1.39
CA ASP A 192 18.78 -1.57 1.92
C ASP A 192 18.57 -1.47 3.44
N LEU A 193 17.35 -1.75 3.92
CA LEU A 193 17.03 -1.71 5.35
C LEU A 193 17.82 -2.73 6.18
N ASN A 194 18.01 -3.95 5.66
CA ASN A 194 18.88 -4.95 6.29
C ASN A 194 20.31 -4.43 6.42
N LYS A 195 20.87 -3.88 5.34
CA LYS A 195 22.23 -3.31 5.33
C LYS A 195 22.38 -2.18 6.35
N ARG A 196 21.32 -1.37 6.53
CA ARG A 196 21.29 -0.26 7.49
C ARG A 196 20.95 -0.70 8.92
N GLY A 197 20.55 -1.96 9.13
CA GLY A 197 20.18 -2.50 10.43
C GLY A 197 18.81 -2.05 10.93
N PHE A 198 17.85 -1.83 10.03
CA PHE A 198 16.47 -1.47 10.36
C PHE A 198 15.52 -2.66 10.18
N PRO A 199 14.54 -2.84 11.09
CA PRO A 199 13.54 -3.89 10.95
C PRO A 199 12.61 -3.61 9.76
N ASN A 200 12.23 -4.66 9.04
CA ASN A 200 11.40 -4.59 7.82
C ASN A 200 10.38 -5.73 7.71
N ASN A 201 9.92 -6.26 8.86
CA ASN A 201 9.01 -7.41 8.91
C ASN A 201 7.72 -7.18 8.10
N SER A 202 7.12 -5.99 8.17
CA SER A 202 5.90 -5.67 7.41
C SER A 202 6.12 -5.72 5.90
N LEU A 203 7.28 -5.29 5.40
CA LEU A 203 7.61 -5.37 3.96
C LEU A 203 7.76 -6.84 3.54
N ARG A 204 8.38 -7.67 4.38
CA ARG A 204 8.52 -9.11 4.13
C ARG A 204 7.19 -9.84 4.12
N GLU A 205 6.27 -9.47 5.00
CA GLU A 205 4.89 -9.98 4.98
C GLU A 205 4.21 -9.64 3.65
N SER A 206 4.35 -8.40 3.18
CA SER A 206 3.83 -8.02 1.87
C SER A 206 4.50 -8.74 0.69
N VAL A 207 5.80 -9.02 0.76
CA VAL A 207 6.46 -9.90 -0.24
C VAL A 207 5.87 -11.30 -0.20
N ARG A 208 5.54 -11.84 0.97
CA ARG A 208 4.87 -13.14 1.12
C ARG A 208 3.48 -13.11 0.49
N ASP A 209 2.74 -12.01 0.61
CA ASP A 209 1.45 -11.87 -0.05
C ASP A 209 1.58 -11.84 -1.59
N LEU A 210 2.59 -11.15 -2.13
CA LEU A 210 2.90 -11.18 -3.56
C LEU A 210 3.33 -12.59 -4.01
N TYR A 211 4.11 -13.29 -3.19
CA TYR A 211 4.52 -14.68 -3.43
C TYR A 211 3.31 -15.63 -3.50
N ASN A 212 2.32 -15.46 -2.62
CA ASN A 212 1.11 -16.27 -2.67
C ASN A 212 0.31 -16.07 -3.97
N ILE A 213 0.28 -14.85 -4.50
CA ILE A 213 -0.30 -14.56 -5.82
C ILE A 213 0.50 -15.29 -6.91
N ASN A 214 1.84 -15.16 -6.89
CA ASN A 214 2.74 -15.80 -7.86
C ASN A 214 2.61 -17.33 -7.86
N GLY A 215 2.67 -17.95 -6.68
CA GLY A 215 2.60 -19.39 -6.49
C GLY A 215 1.25 -19.99 -6.92
N PHE A 216 0.15 -19.27 -6.74
CA PHE A 216 -1.15 -19.69 -7.28
C PHE A 216 -1.09 -19.84 -8.81
N PHE A 217 -0.49 -18.89 -9.52
CA PHE A 217 -0.35 -18.95 -10.98
C PHE A 217 0.58 -20.09 -11.41
N ILE A 218 1.68 -20.34 -10.71
CA ILE A 218 2.57 -21.48 -11.02
C ILE A 218 1.83 -22.80 -10.85
N SER A 219 1.03 -22.93 -9.79
CA SER A 219 0.33 -24.19 -9.46
C SER A 219 -0.93 -24.46 -10.28
N HIS A 220 -1.60 -23.41 -10.77
CA HIS A 220 -2.90 -23.52 -11.46
C HIS A 220 -2.86 -23.07 -12.92
N GLY A 221 -1.75 -22.51 -13.41
CA GLY A 221 -1.59 -22.12 -14.80
C GLY A 221 -1.37 -23.33 -15.71
N THR A 222 -2.45 -24.00 -16.12
CA THR A 222 -2.36 -25.27 -16.86
C THR A 222 -2.23 -25.13 -18.37
N SER A 223 -2.40 -23.92 -18.94
CA SER A 223 -2.23 -23.68 -20.38
C SER A 223 -1.79 -22.25 -20.73
N ALA A 224 -0.97 -22.10 -21.77
CA ALA A 224 -0.52 -20.79 -22.29
C ALA A 224 -1.68 -19.83 -22.64
N SER A 225 -2.88 -20.35 -22.90
CA SER A 225 -4.12 -19.60 -23.11
C SER A 225 -4.73 -19.03 -21.84
N GLU A 226 -4.68 -19.74 -20.71
CA GLU A 226 -5.07 -19.20 -19.39
C GLU A 226 -4.08 -18.13 -18.94
N TRP A 227 -2.79 -18.34 -19.22
CA TRP A 227 -1.76 -17.33 -19.06
C TRP A 227 -2.04 -16.07 -19.90
N HIS A 228 -2.47 -16.21 -21.16
CA HIS A 228 -2.82 -15.08 -22.04
C HIS A 228 -4.10 -14.33 -21.61
N MET A 229 -5.10 -15.04 -21.09
CA MET A 229 -6.37 -14.44 -20.64
C MET A 229 -6.19 -13.59 -19.38
N HIS A 230 -5.27 -14.00 -18.51
CA HIS A 230 -4.97 -13.29 -17.27
C HIS A 230 -3.79 -12.34 -17.39
N MET A 231 -2.91 -12.52 -18.39
CA MET A 231 -1.73 -11.70 -18.54
C MET A 231 -1.43 -11.37 -19.99
N LYS A 232 -1.43 -10.07 -20.27
CA LYS A 232 -0.97 -9.49 -21.52
C LYS A 232 0.57 -9.55 -21.67
N TYR A 233 1.30 -10.27 -20.81
CA TYR A 233 2.76 -10.11 -20.64
C TYR A 233 3.54 -11.36 -20.21
N HIS A 234 4.82 -11.41 -20.58
CA HIS A 234 5.81 -12.43 -20.21
C HIS A 234 6.40 -12.16 -18.81
N LEU A 235 5.81 -12.71 -17.75
CA LEU A 235 6.49 -12.82 -16.45
C LEU A 235 7.17 -14.19 -16.36
N ASP A 236 8.43 -14.21 -15.92
CA ASP A 236 9.12 -15.45 -15.55
C ASP A 236 8.79 -15.78 -14.09
N PHE A 237 7.67 -16.46 -13.90
CA PHE A 237 7.15 -16.80 -12.56
C PHE A 237 8.12 -17.68 -11.77
N ALA A 238 8.81 -18.62 -12.43
CA ALA A 238 9.73 -19.52 -11.76
C ALA A 238 10.95 -18.77 -11.20
N ARG A 239 11.49 -17.82 -11.97
CA ARG A 239 12.55 -16.93 -11.47
C ARG A 239 12.05 -16.09 -10.31
N LEU A 240 10.85 -15.49 -10.44
CA LEU A 240 10.29 -14.63 -9.41
C LEU A 240 10.04 -15.38 -8.10
N ASP A 241 9.53 -16.61 -8.19
CA ASP A 241 9.24 -17.50 -7.06
C ASP A 241 10.50 -17.73 -6.23
N LYS A 242 11.60 -18.11 -6.89
CA LYS A 242 12.89 -18.31 -6.25
C LYS A 242 13.40 -17.04 -5.58
N GLU A 243 13.34 -15.90 -6.27
CA GLU A 243 13.79 -14.62 -5.72
C GLU A 243 12.95 -14.19 -4.50
N MET A 244 11.65 -14.43 -4.52
CA MET A 244 10.74 -14.15 -3.40
C MET A 244 11.03 -15.06 -2.20
N GLU A 245 11.22 -16.35 -2.42
CA GLU A 245 11.56 -17.31 -1.37
C GLU A 245 12.89 -16.95 -0.68
N GLU A 246 13.91 -16.56 -1.46
CA GLU A 246 15.19 -16.08 -0.93
C GLU A 246 14.98 -14.87 -0.02
N ILE A 247 14.22 -13.87 -0.44
CA ILE A 247 13.93 -12.67 0.37
C ILE A 247 13.13 -12.98 1.63
N ILE A 248 12.15 -13.88 1.56
CA ILE A 248 11.37 -14.30 2.73
C ILE A 248 12.28 -14.97 3.78
N ASN A 249 13.27 -15.74 3.32
CA ASN A 249 14.16 -16.52 4.18
C ASN A 249 15.43 -15.78 4.63
N LEU A 250 15.70 -14.56 4.15
CA LEU A 250 16.82 -13.74 4.62
C LEU A 250 16.71 -13.48 6.13
N LYS A 251 17.71 -13.90 6.91
CA LYS A 251 17.79 -13.58 8.34
C LYS A 251 18.08 -12.09 8.53
N ASN A 252 17.49 -11.50 9.56
CA ASN A 252 17.82 -10.15 10.04
C ASN A 252 19.15 -10.15 10.80
#